data_AF-A0A2V5I905-F1
#
_entry.id   AF-A0A2V5I905-F1
#
_cell.length_a   1.000
_cell.length_b   1.000
_cell.length_c   1.000
_cell.angle_alpha   90.00
_cell.angle_beta   90.00
_cell.angle_gamma   90.00
#
_symmetry.space_group_name_H-M   'P 1'
#
loop_
_entity.id
_entity.type
_entity.pdbx_description
1 polymer ?
#
loop_
_entity_poly.entity_id
_entity_poly.type
_entity_poly.pdbx_seq_one_letter_code
_entity_poly.pdbx_strand_id
1 'polypeptide(L)'
;MSVPNNSQFDFIVVGGGTAGNCIAGRLAENPNVKVLVVEAGVANSHEIEDITTPSKAFGLRGSQYDWAYKTTMIKREDYERVEKPNTRGKALGGSSCANYFTWIPGSAATFDDWEPFGGRDWTWANCVEYLRKCATYHDDEKLYPTELHQIGSGGPLQISHAELVPELQPFRDALSQAWVSKGEPLTEDIYSGEMHGLTHCVDSIYKGQRQGSFVYLLNRPNVTILSGAHSKRLLIDPSTRVCSGVEVVLPSTNTTLCLHATREVILSQGVFETPKLLMLSGVGPQSELAKHNVDVILDSPHVGQHLLDHPIVPFVLKLKDGLTLDDHLLRPGPAHDAAVSAYRRDRTGPVSSGLLEMVGFPRIDARLNQYSAYRAAKAANGGCDPFGPAGQPHFELDFVGMFSSAFQWHYPVPKEGSYMTVIVDLLRPVSEGGEVTLNSADPLVQPNINLNFFADDLDVLAMREGVRWTYDVLKQGEGFKDLVVGEYPWEMPLHSDEAMNKAVLERSQTGFHPCGTARLSKSIHQGVVDSRLRVHGIRNLRVADASVIPVIPDCRIQNSVYMIGEKGADLIKADHRDLYEAKGVPYLVPSRL
;
A
#
# COMPACT_ATOMS: atom_id res chain seq x y z
N MET A 1 7.84 -12.75 25.55
CA MET A 1 9.14 -12.87 26.26
C MET A 1 9.62 -11.46 26.59
N SER A 2 10.23 -11.25 27.76
CA SER A 2 10.88 -9.97 28.07
C SER A 2 12.26 -9.92 27.40
N VAL A 3 12.55 -8.85 26.65
CA VAL A 3 13.87 -8.60 26.06
C VAL A 3 14.66 -7.71 27.03
N PRO A 4 15.77 -8.18 27.61
CA PRO A 4 16.57 -7.37 28.53
C PRO A 4 17.18 -6.15 27.84
N ASN A 5 17.39 -5.07 28.60
CA ASN A 5 18.16 -3.92 28.15
C ASN A 5 19.59 -4.35 27.74
N ASN A 6 20.14 -3.74 26.69
CA ASN A 6 21.43 -4.05 26.06
C ASN A 6 21.55 -5.45 25.44
N SER A 7 20.42 -6.11 25.15
CA SER A 7 20.43 -7.35 24.37
C SER A 7 21.01 -7.14 22.97
N GLN A 8 21.72 -8.16 22.47
CA GLN A 8 22.37 -8.15 21.16
C GLN A 8 21.73 -9.17 20.22
N PHE A 9 21.52 -8.74 18.98
CA PHE A 9 21.01 -9.55 17.87
C PHE A 9 21.90 -9.34 16.66
N ASP A 10 21.90 -10.26 15.70
CA ASP A 10 22.66 -10.03 14.46
C ASP A 10 22.00 -8.92 13.66
N PHE A 11 20.67 -9.00 13.52
CA PHE A 11 19.87 -8.00 12.83
C PHE A 11 18.73 -7.50 13.72
N ILE A 12 18.48 -6.19 13.68
CA ILE A 12 17.29 -5.58 14.28
C ILE A 12 16.44 -4.97 13.17
N VAL A 13 15.20 -5.44 13.04
CA VAL A 13 14.17 -4.84 12.20
C VAL A 13 13.29 -3.93 13.07
N VAL A 14 13.29 -2.64 12.77
CA VAL A 14 12.50 -1.62 13.46
C VAL A 14 11.22 -1.38 12.66
N GLY A 15 10.10 -1.91 13.16
CA GLY A 15 8.81 -1.95 12.46
C GLY A 15 8.52 -3.36 11.93
N GLY A 16 7.61 -4.08 12.58
CA GLY A 16 7.15 -5.40 12.17
C GLY A 16 6.09 -5.34 11.08
N GLY A 17 6.30 -4.50 10.06
CA GLY A 17 5.34 -4.20 9.01
C GLY A 17 5.39 -5.16 7.81
N THR A 18 4.81 -4.72 6.68
CA THR A 18 4.75 -5.50 5.44
C THR A 18 6.13 -5.99 4.98
N ALA A 19 7.05 -5.06 4.70
CA ALA A 19 8.43 -5.38 4.30
C ALA A 19 9.30 -5.86 5.48
N GLY A 20 9.08 -5.33 6.68
CA GLY A 20 9.87 -5.66 7.87
C GLY A 20 9.79 -7.15 8.24
N ASN A 21 8.58 -7.72 8.30
CA ASN A 21 8.44 -9.15 8.58
C ASN A 21 8.98 -10.03 7.45
N CYS A 22 8.84 -9.59 6.20
CA CYS A 22 9.44 -10.26 5.05
C CYS A 22 10.96 -10.40 5.23
N ILE A 23 11.64 -9.29 5.52
CA ILE A 23 13.10 -9.29 5.78
C ILE A 23 13.43 -10.15 6.99
N ALA A 24 12.77 -9.95 8.13
CA ALA A 24 13.05 -10.72 9.33
C ALA A 24 12.89 -12.23 9.12
N GLY A 25 11.82 -12.66 8.46
CA GLY A 25 11.57 -14.07 8.16
C GLY A 25 12.60 -14.67 7.19
N ARG A 26 13.00 -13.91 6.15
CA ARG A 26 14.02 -14.33 5.18
C ARG A 26 15.42 -14.40 5.80
N LEU A 27 15.80 -13.44 6.64
CA LEU A 27 17.08 -13.47 7.35
C LEU A 27 17.15 -14.65 8.34
N ALA A 28 16.02 -14.99 8.95
CA ALA A 28 15.88 -16.10 9.88
C ALA A 28 15.89 -17.50 9.22
N GLU A 29 15.96 -17.60 7.89
CA GLU A 29 16.14 -18.88 7.18
C GLU A 29 17.46 -19.58 7.54
N ASN A 30 18.49 -18.83 7.95
CA ASN A 30 19.60 -19.41 8.70
C ASN A 30 19.21 -19.50 10.18
N PRO A 31 19.06 -20.72 10.76
CA PRO A 31 18.60 -20.89 12.13
C PRO A 31 19.57 -20.36 13.20
N ASN A 32 20.82 -20.04 12.82
CA ASN A 32 21.84 -19.49 13.72
C ASN A 32 21.80 -17.96 13.81
N VAL A 33 21.15 -17.30 12.85
CA VAL A 33 21.04 -15.84 12.83
C VAL A 33 19.95 -15.42 13.82
N LYS A 34 20.31 -14.51 14.73
CA LYS A 34 19.39 -13.94 15.72
C LYS A 34 18.78 -12.65 15.18
N VAL A 35 17.47 -12.65 14.99
CA VAL A 35 16.74 -11.48 14.49
C VAL A 35 15.83 -10.93 15.59
N LEU A 36 15.83 -9.62 15.78
CA LEU A 36 14.85 -8.93 16.61
C LEU A 36 13.90 -8.13 15.71
N VAL A 37 12.60 -8.23 15.98
CA VAL A 37 11.57 -7.35 15.40
C VAL A 37 11.00 -6.49 16.51
N VAL A 38 11.11 -5.17 16.38
CA VAL A 38 10.48 -4.19 17.28
C VAL A 38 9.18 -3.72 16.62
N GLU A 39 8.06 -3.85 17.33
CA GLU A 39 6.73 -3.49 16.82
C GLU A 39 5.92 -2.72 17.87
N ALA A 40 5.28 -1.63 17.44
CA ALA A 40 4.48 -0.77 18.32
C ALA A 40 3.14 -1.39 18.69
N GLY A 41 2.55 -2.17 17.76
CA GLY A 41 1.29 -2.86 17.93
C GLY A 41 1.40 -4.23 18.59
N VAL A 42 0.32 -4.99 18.49
CA VAL A 42 0.18 -6.35 19.06
C VAL A 42 0.99 -7.40 18.28
N ALA A 43 1.51 -8.42 18.97
CA ALA A 43 2.26 -9.52 18.35
C ALA A 43 1.39 -10.61 17.70
N ASN A 44 0.16 -10.79 18.17
CA ASN A 44 -0.69 -11.94 17.82
C ASN A 44 -1.77 -11.59 16.79
N SER A 45 -1.44 -10.75 15.81
CA SER A 45 -2.37 -10.33 14.74
C SER A 45 -3.04 -11.50 14.00
N HIS A 46 -2.33 -12.61 13.84
CA HIS A 46 -2.82 -13.85 13.23
C HIS A 46 -3.91 -14.59 14.03
N GLU A 47 -4.15 -14.19 15.28
CA GLU A 47 -5.21 -14.77 16.14
C GLU A 47 -6.42 -13.83 16.27
N ILE A 48 -6.34 -12.61 15.73
CA ILE A 48 -7.35 -11.56 15.92
C ILE A 48 -8.36 -11.65 14.78
N GLU A 49 -9.60 -12.04 15.12
CA GLU A 49 -10.67 -12.25 14.14
C GLU A 49 -10.94 -11.02 13.25
N ASP A 50 -10.87 -9.81 13.82
CA ASP A 50 -11.08 -8.56 13.08
C ASP A 50 -9.98 -8.30 12.03
N ILE A 51 -8.78 -8.82 12.24
CA ILE A 51 -7.67 -8.76 11.28
C ILE A 51 -7.79 -9.91 10.28
N THR A 52 -8.03 -11.13 10.75
CA THR A 52 -7.98 -12.33 9.90
C THR A 52 -9.19 -12.49 8.97
N THR A 53 -10.35 -11.91 9.33
CA THR A 53 -11.59 -12.00 8.55
C THR A 53 -11.67 -10.91 7.47
N PRO A 54 -11.68 -11.25 6.17
CA PRO A 54 -11.59 -10.26 5.11
C PRO A 54 -12.69 -9.19 5.12
N SER A 55 -13.95 -9.58 5.29
CA SER A 55 -15.08 -8.63 5.27
C SER A 55 -15.06 -7.58 6.39
N LYS A 56 -14.24 -7.79 7.43
CA LYS A 56 -14.08 -6.83 8.55
C LYS A 56 -13.05 -5.73 8.28
N ALA A 57 -12.32 -5.77 7.16
CA ALA A 57 -11.21 -4.83 6.90
C ALA A 57 -11.61 -3.35 6.98
N PHE A 58 -12.78 -2.98 6.46
CA PHE A 58 -13.27 -1.60 6.54
C PHE A 58 -13.51 -1.13 7.97
N GLY A 59 -13.82 -2.05 8.90
CA GLY A 59 -14.01 -1.77 10.32
C GLY A 59 -12.72 -1.58 11.11
N LEU A 60 -11.55 -1.88 10.53
CA LEU A 60 -10.26 -1.65 11.18
C LEU A 60 -9.88 -0.17 11.23
N ARG A 61 -10.49 0.66 10.38
CA ARG A 61 -10.34 2.12 10.37
C ARG A 61 -10.74 2.71 11.72
N GLY A 62 -9.83 3.42 12.37
CA GLY A 62 -10.07 4.00 13.71
C GLY A 62 -10.13 2.99 14.86
N SER A 63 -9.83 1.71 14.60
CA SER A 63 -9.69 0.69 15.65
C SER A 63 -8.38 0.84 16.43
N GLN A 64 -8.17 0.02 17.47
CA GLN A 64 -6.90 -0.06 18.20
C GLN A 64 -5.72 -0.57 17.35
N TYR A 65 -5.98 -1.15 16.17
CA TYR A 65 -4.98 -1.64 15.23
C TYR A 65 -4.66 -0.62 14.12
N ASP A 66 -5.21 0.59 14.21
CA ASP A 66 -4.95 1.71 13.31
C ASP A 66 -4.16 2.80 14.04
N TRP A 67 -3.09 3.29 13.42
CA TRP A 67 -2.41 4.50 13.88
C TRP A 67 -3.33 5.72 13.85
N ALA A 68 -4.30 5.72 12.93
CA ALA A 68 -5.33 6.74 12.77
C ALA A 68 -4.73 8.15 12.62
N TYR A 69 -3.74 8.33 11.74
CA TYR A 69 -3.05 9.61 11.63
C TYR A 69 -3.99 10.76 11.25
N LYS A 70 -3.70 11.95 11.77
CA LYS A 70 -4.21 13.19 11.17
C LYS A 70 -3.30 13.56 10.00
N THR A 71 -3.89 13.87 8.84
CA THR A 71 -3.14 14.16 7.61
C THR A 71 -3.81 15.25 6.80
N THR A 72 -3.04 16.21 6.30
CA THR A 72 -3.48 17.17 5.30
C THR A 72 -3.59 16.46 3.96
N MET A 73 -4.80 16.41 3.39
CA MET A 73 -5.07 15.75 2.11
C MET A 73 -4.72 16.67 0.94
N ILE A 74 -5.23 17.91 1.00
CA ILE A 74 -5.06 18.95 -0.02
C ILE A 74 -4.63 20.23 0.68
N LYS A 75 -3.68 20.94 0.08
CA LYS A 75 -3.21 22.24 0.55
C LYS A 75 -2.93 23.17 -0.63
N ARG A 76 -3.99 23.77 -1.17
CA ARG A 76 -3.95 24.77 -2.24
C ARG A 76 -4.35 26.14 -1.71
N GLU A 77 -4.12 27.19 -2.48
CA GLU A 77 -4.54 28.56 -2.10
C GLU A 77 -6.07 28.69 -1.99
N ASP A 78 -6.82 27.96 -2.81
CA ASP A 78 -8.28 27.99 -2.90
C ASP A 78 -8.99 26.95 -2.02
N TYR A 79 -8.27 25.93 -1.54
CA TYR A 79 -8.85 24.83 -0.77
C TYR A 79 -7.81 24.10 0.09
N GLU A 80 -8.12 23.90 1.37
CA GLU A 80 -7.32 23.07 2.29
C GLU A 80 -8.24 22.11 3.05
N ARG A 81 -7.83 20.85 3.17
CA ARG A 81 -8.57 19.85 3.94
C ARG A 81 -7.65 18.91 4.69
N VAL A 82 -8.00 18.67 5.95
CA VAL A 82 -7.27 17.80 6.88
C VAL A 82 -8.23 16.75 7.42
N GLU A 83 -7.79 15.50 7.44
CA GLU A 83 -8.63 14.35 7.78
C GLU A 83 -8.02 13.50 8.88
N LYS A 84 -8.87 12.74 9.57
CA LYS A 84 -8.50 11.67 10.50
C LYS A 84 -9.64 10.66 10.54
N PRO A 85 -9.40 9.35 10.42
CA PRO A 85 -8.09 8.69 10.31
C PRO A 85 -7.56 8.60 8.86
N ASN A 86 -6.27 8.91 8.67
CA ASN A 86 -5.46 8.34 7.59
C ASN A 86 -4.85 7.02 8.07
N THR A 87 -5.46 5.92 7.64
CA THR A 87 -5.27 4.62 8.28
C THR A 87 -3.98 3.95 7.90
N ARG A 88 -3.19 3.51 8.90
CA ARG A 88 -2.00 2.66 8.77
C ARG A 88 -2.04 1.59 9.85
N GLY A 89 -1.61 0.37 9.53
CA GLY A 89 -1.69 -0.74 10.49
C GLY A 89 -0.70 -0.59 11.65
N LYS A 90 -1.20 -0.80 12.88
CA LYS A 90 -0.48 -0.82 14.15
C LYS A 90 -0.63 -2.20 14.81
N ALA A 91 -0.04 -3.19 14.18
CA ALA A 91 0.01 -4.58 14.63
C ALA A 91 1.19 -5.27 13.94
N LEU A 92 1.65 -6.41 14.43
CA LEU A 92 2.59 -7.25 13.69
C LEU A 92 1.96 -7.63 12.33
N GLY A 93 2.61 -7.23 11.25
CA GLY A 93 2.06 -7.24 9.89
C GLY A 93 1.89 -5.84 9.30
N GLY A 94 1.88 -4.80 10.15
CA GLY A 94 1.67 -3.40 9.76
C GLY A 94 0.39 -3.24 8.94
N SER A 95 0.45 -2.41 7.90
CA SER A 95 -0.70 -2.16 7.03
C SER A 95 -1.19 -3.39 6.26
N SER A 96 -0.41 -4.47 6.12
CA SER A 96 -0.94 -5.73 5.54
C SER A 96 -2.03 -6.38 6.40
N CYS A 97 -2.13 -6.01 7.69
CA CYS A 97 -3.20 -6.43 8.59
C CYS A 97 -4.50 -5.62 8.43
N ALA A 98 -4.47 -4.49 7.72
CA ALA A 98 -5.61 -3.58 7.62
C ALA A 98 -5.89 -3.06 6.19
N ASN A 99 -5.15 -3.54 5.19
CA ASN A 99 -5.36 -3.21 3.78
C ASN A 99 -6.57 -3.95 3.19
N TYR A 100 -6.85 -3.66 1.92
CA TYR A 100 -7.96 -4.25 1.15
C TYR A 100 -7.48 -5.25 0.10
N PHE A 101 -6.49 -6.06 0.48
CA PHE A 101 -6.16 -7.38 -0.10
C PHE A 101 -5.57 -7.46 -1.50
N THR A 102 -6.01 -6.62 -2.42
CA THR A 102 -5.73 -6.85 -3.83
C THR A 102 -4.24 -6.77 -4.16
N TRP A 103 -3.82 -7.63 -5.07
CA TRP A 103 -2.46 -8.04 -5.30
C TRP A 103 -2.12 -7.86 -6.76
N ILE A 104 -1.50 -6.72 -7.07
CA ILE A 104 -1.19 -6.28 -8.43
C ILE A 104 0.20 -5.64 -8.41
N PRO A 105 1.09 -5.97 -9.36
CA PRO A 105 2.48 -5.49 -9.33
C PRO A 105 2.64 -4.05 -9.81
N GLY A 106 1.89 -3.64 -10.84
CA GLY A 106 2.16 -2.44 -11.63
C GLY A 106 2.69 -2.79 -13.02
N SER A 107 2.88 -1.79 -13.88
CA SER A 107 3.40 -1.99 -15.23
C SER A 107 4.92 -1.94 -15.30
N ALA A 108 5.49 -2.65 -16.26
CA ALA A 108 6.93 -2.72 -16.48
C ALA A 108 7.54 -1.34 -16.71
N ALA A 109 6.86 -0.50 -17.48
CA ALA A 109 7.34 0.85 -17.76
C ALA A 109 7.48 1.71 -16.49
N THR A 110 6.56 1.58 -15.52
CA THR A 110 6.68 2.29 -14.24
C THR A 110 7.87 1.79 -13.40
N PHE A 111 8.17 0.49 -13.42
CA PHE A 111 9.37 -0.01 -12.76
C PHE A 111 10.65 0.41 -13.49
N ASP A 112 10.63 0.50 -14.82
CA ASP A 112 11.79 0.98 -15.59
C ASP A 112 12.10 2.46 -15.31
N ASP A 113 11.08 3.26 -14.93
CA ASP A 113 11.26 4.63 -14.40
C ASP A 113 12.07 4.66 -13.09
N TRP A 114 12.36 3.52 -12.45
CA TRP A 114 13.22 3.46 -11.26
C TRP A 114 14.72 3.41 -11.63
N GLU A 115 15.12 3.10 -12.87
CA GLU A 115 16.53 3.04 -13.29
C GLU A 115 17.32 4.35 -13.00
N PRO A 116 16.76 5.56 -13.21
CA PRO A 116 17.42 6.80 -12.83
C PRO A 116 17.77 6.92 -11.34
N PHE A 117 17.10 6.17 -10.46
CA PHE A 117 17.26 6.18 -9.01
C PHE A 117 18.07 4.99 -8.50
N GLY A 118 17.64 3.76 -8.84
CA GLY A 118 18.23 2.52 -8.37
C GLY A 118 19.28 1.90 -9.28
N GLY A 119 19.38 2.37 -10.52
CA GLY A 119 20.09 1.66 -11.58
C GLY A 119 19.32 0.44 -12.09
N ARG A 120 19.97 -0.34 -12.96
CA ARG A 120 19.35 -1.49 -13.64
C ARG A 120 18.81 -2.54 -12.70
N ASP A 121 19.37 -2.67 -11.50
CA ASP A 121 18.91 -3.67 -10.52
C ASP A 121 17.45 -3.45 -10.09
N TRP A 122 16.88 -2.26 -10.32
CA TRP A 122 15.53 -1.87 -9.91
C TRP A 122 14.56 -1.69 -11.07
N THR A 123 14.89 -2.18 -12.27
CA THR A 123 13.97 -2.23 -13.42
C THR A 123 13.03 -3.43 -13.34
N TRP A 124 11.97 -3.45 -14.15
CA TRP A 124 11.00 -4.55 -14.19
C TRP A 124 11.69 -5.92 -14.32
N ALA A 125 12.59 -6.03 -15.29
CA ALA A 125 13.31 -7.26 -15.59
C ALA A 125 14.12 -7.83 -14.40
N ASN A 126 14.54 -6.97 -13.46
CA ASN A 126 15.33 -7.35 -12.28
C ASN A 126 14.53 -7.30 -10.96
N CYS A 127 13.23 -7.04 -11.04
CA CYS A 127 12.29 -7.00 -9.92
C CYS A 127 11.15 -8.03 -10.06
N VAL A 128 10.80 -8.47 -11.27
CA VAL A 128 9.63 -9.35 -11.53
C VAL A 128 9.65 -10.65 -10.73
N GLU A 129 10.81 -11.28 -10.54
CA GLU A 129 10.89 -12.48 -9.73
C GLU A 129 10.68 -12.18 -8.24
N TYR A 130 11.13 -11.02 -7.75
CA TYR A 130 10.88 -10.57 -6.37
C TYR A 130 9.41 -10.18 -6.14
N LEU A 131 8.71 -9.66 -7.17
CA LEU A 131 7.25 -9.42 -7.14
C LEU A 131 6.46 -10.74 -6.97
N ARG A 132 7.05 -11.88 -7.31
CA ARG A 132 6.45 -13.24 -7.28
C ARG A 132 6.93 -14.09 -6.10
N LYS A 133 8.17 -13.87 -5.65
CA LYS A 133 8.88 -14.68 -4.62
C LYS A 133 8.15 -14.78 -3.29
N CYS A 134 7.43 -13.73 -2.92
CA CYS A 134 6.75 -13.64 -1.63
C CYS A 134 5.48 -14.49 -1.53
N ALA A 135 4.95 -14.97 -2.66
CA ALA A 135 3.63 -15.59 -2.72
C ALA A 135 3.64 -17.03 -3.25
N THR A 136 2.61 -17.79 -2.85
CA THR A 136 2.16 -19.05 -3.43
C THR A 136 0.77 -18.80 -3.98
N TYR A 137 0.60 -18.96 -5.29
CA TYR A 137 -0.67 -18.74 -5.96
C TYR A 137 -1.54 -20.00 -5.96
N HIS A 138 -2.85 -19.81 -5.77
CA HIS A 138 -3.87 -20.86 -5.80
C HIS A 138 -4.97 -20.52 -6.80
N ASP A 139 -5.49 -21.56 -7.44
CA ASP A 139 -6.71 -21.55 -8.26
C ASP A 139 -7.43 -22.90 -8.05
N ASP A 140 -7.97 -23.07 -6.83
CA ASP A 140 -8.56 -24.34 -6.39
C ASP A 140 -9.75 -24.76 -7.29
N GLU A 141 -10.48 -23.78 -7.85
CA GLU A 141 -11.62 -23.97 -8.75
C GLU A 141 -11.25 -24.10 -10.22
N LYS A 142 -9.99 -23.81 -10.59
CA LYS A 142 -9.45 -23.86 -11.96
C LYS A 142 -10.22 -22.97 -12.94
N LEU A 143 -10.54 -21.75 -12.50
CA LEU A 143 -11.31 -20.79 -13.29
C LEU A 143 -10.44 -19.95 -14.21
N TYR A 144 -9.14 -19.86 -13.94
CA TYR A 144 -8.25 -18.89 -14.59
C TYR A 144 -7.16 -19.57 -15.43
N PRO A 145 -6.52 -18.85 -16.38
CA PRO A 145 -5.43 -19.40 -17.19
C PRO A 145 -4.28 -19.96 -16.34
N THR A 146 -3.80 -21.15 -16.69
CA THR A 146 -2.74 -21.84 -15.93
C THR A 146 -1.41 -21.08 -15.91
N GLU A 147 -1.19 -20.20 -16.88
CA GLU A 147 -0.03 -19.32 -16.99
C GLU A 147 0.08 -18.38 -15.77
N LEU A 148 -1.04 -18.02 -15.14
CA LEU A 148 -1.06 -17.15 -13.96
C LEU A 148 -0.48 -17.83 -12.72
N HIS A 149 -0.24 -19.14 -12.72
CA HIS A 149 0.48 -19.81 -11.63
C HIS A 149 1.88 -19.20 -11.39
N GLN A 150 2.47 -18.57 -12.41
CA GLN A 150 3.77 -17.91 -12.29
C GLN A 150 3.78 -16.72 -11.32
N ILE A 151 2.62 -16.15 -10.96
CA ILE A 151 2.56 -14.93 -10.13
C ILE A 151 2.91 -15.20 -8.65
N GLY A 152 2.97 -16.47 -8.24
CA GLY A 152 3.47 -16.90 -6.94
C GLY A 152 4.43 -18.08 -7.07
N SER A 153 5.70 -17.89 -6.69
CA SER A 153 6.75 -18.90 -6.87
C SER A 153 7.08 -19.72 -5.61
N GLY A 154 6.14 -19.85 -4.67
CA GLY A 154 6.29 -20.69 -3.47
C GLY A 154 6.66 -19.93 -2.19
N GLY A 155 6.40 -18.62 -2.13
CA GLY A 155 6.56 -17.83 -0.91
C GLY A 155 5.48 -18.09 0.14
N PRO A 156 5.66 -17.61 1.38
CA PRO A 156 4.79 -17.95 2.51
C PRO A 156 3.39 -17.31 2.43
N LEU A 157 3.20 -16.23 1.68
CA LEU A 157 1.87 -15.64 1.49
C LEU A 157 1.07 -16.50 0.54
N GLN A 158 -0.14 -16.88 0.95
CA GLN A 158 -1.07 -17.51 0.03
C GLN A 158 -1.81 -16.40 -0.72
N ILE A 159 -1.93 -16.49 -2.04
CA ILE A 159 -2.73 -15.56 -2.84
C ILE A 159 -3.63 -16.36 -3.77
N SER A 160 -4.77 -15.81 -4.12
CA SER A 160 -5.73 -16.40 -5.05
C SER A 160 -6.44 -15.28 -5.79
N HIS A 161 -6.97 -15.55 -6.97
CA HIS A 161 -8.08 -14.71 -7.45
C HIS A 161 -9.15 -14.63 -6.36
N ALA A 162 -9.88 -13.51 -6.32
CA ALA A 162 -10.98 -13.32 -5.38
C ALA A 162 -11.87 -14.57 -5.33
N GLU A 163 -12.10 -15.09 -4.13
CA GLU A 163 -12.98 -16.24 -3.91
C GLU A 163 -14.43 -15.79 -4.16
N LEU A 164 -14.90 -16.02 -5.39
CA LEU A 164 -16.10 -15.38 -5.92
C LEU A 164 -17.35 -15.70 -5.10
N VAL A 165 -18.06 -14.65 -4.70
CA VAL A 165 -19.31 -14.75 -3.97
C VAL A 165 -20.44 -15.01 -4.98
N PRO A 166 -21.24 -16.08 -4.84
CA PRO A 166 -22.32 -16.42 -5.78
C PRO A 166 -23.35 -15.30 -5.95
N GLU A 167 -23.68 -14.60 -4.85
CA GLU A 167 -24.64 -13.49 -4.83
C GLU A 167 -24.20 -12.30 -5.71
N LEU A 168 -22.90 -12.16 -5.99
CA LEU A 168 -22.35 -11.09 -6.85
C LEU A 168 -22.23 -11.49 -8.32
N GLN A 169 -22.59 -12.72 -8.71
CA GLN A 169 -22.48 -13.14 -10.11
C GLN A 169 -23.26 -12.23 -11.08
N PRO A 170 -24.54 -11.87 -10.83
CA PRO A 170 -25.27 -10.96 -11.72
C PRO A 170 -24.64 -9.57 -11.82
N PHE A 171 -23.99 -9.11 -10.75
CA PHE A 171 -23.25 -7.85 -10.72
C PHE A 171 -22.01 -7.91 -11.62
N ARG A 172 -21.19 -8.98 -11.48
CA ARG A 172 -19.98 -9.18 -12.30
C ARG A 172 -20.30 -9.31 -13.78
N ASP A 173 -21.33 -10.08 -14.12
CA ASP A 173 -21.75 -10.30 -15.51
C ASP A 173 -22.18 -8.97 -16.17
N ALA A 174 -23.01 -8.19 -15.48
CA ALA A 174 -23.47 -6.89 -15.98
C ALA A 174 -22.34 -5.87 -16.10
N LEU A 175 -21.40 -5.87 -15.14
CA LEU A 175 -20.25 -4.96 -15.17
C LEU A 175 -19.33 -5.29 -16.36
N SER A 176 -19.08 -6.58 -16.59
CA SER A 176 -18.28 -7.04 -17.73
C SER A 176 -18.92 -6.67 -19.06
N GLN A 177 -20.25 -6.84 -19.17
CA GLN A 177 -21.00 -6.41 -20.35
C GLN A 177 -20.92 -4.89 -20.57
N ALA A 178 -21.07 -4.10 -19.51
CA ALA A 178 -21.01 -2.65 -19.59
C ALA A 178 -19.63 -2.18 -20.05
N TRP A 179 -18.57 -2.76 -19.49
CA TRP A 179 -17.18 -2.48 -19.86
C TRP A 179 -16.91 -2.75 -21.35
N VAL A 180 -17.26 -3.94 -21.84
CA VAL A 180 -17.09 -4.32 -23.25
C VAL A 180 -17.94 -3.45 -24.17
N SER A 181 -19.15 -3.07 -23.77
CA SER A 181 -20.02 -2.18 -24.57
C SER A 181 -19.43 -0.78 -24.77
N LYS A 182 -18.48 -0.36 -23.91
CA LYS A 182 -17.72 0.88 -24.06
C LYS A 182 -16.45 0.72 -24.90
N GLY A 183 -16.19 -0.47 -25.43
CA GLY A 183 -15.05 -0.77 -26.29
C GLY A 183 -13.77 -1.12 -25.54
N GLU A 184 -13.84 -1.34 -24.22
CA GLU A 184 -12.69 -1.73 -23.41
C GLU A 184 -12.54 -3.26 -23.33
N PRO A 185 -11.30 -3.79 -23.21
CA PRO A 185 -11.06 -5.22 -23.15
C PRO A 185 -11.31 -5.80 -21.75
N LEU A 186 -11.64 -7.08 -21.70
CA LEU A 186 -11.44 -7.92 -20.51
C LEU A 186 -10.04 -8.55 -20.59
N THR A 187 -9.36 -8.68 -19.47
CA THR A 187 -8.04 -9.33 -19.38
C THR A 187 -7.91 -10.06 -18.05
N GLU A 188 -7.10 -11.12 -18.00
CA GLU A 188 -6.68 -11.75 -16.73
C GLU A 188 -5.17 -11.68 -16.53
N ASP A 189 -4.40 -11.23 -17.55
CA ASP A 189 -2.97 -10.99 -17.39
C ASP A 189 -2.70 -9.49 -17.24
N ILE A 190 -2.52 -9.10 -15.98
CA ILE A 190 -2.00 -7.79 -15.57
C ILE A 190 -0.67 -7.93 -14.82
N TYR A 191 0.02 -9.07 -14.98
CA TYR A 191 1.17 -9.49 -14.18
C TYR A 191 2.46 -9.63 -15.00
N SER A 192 2.34 -9.53 -16.33
CA SER A 192 3.45 -9.62 -17.28
C SER A 192 4.04 -8.27 -17.68
N GLY A 193 3.58 -7.17 -17.07
CA GLY A 193 4.16 -5.82 -17.23
C GLY A 193 3.28 -4.85 -18.01
N GLU A 194 2.13 -5.29 -18.53
CA GLU A 194 1.10 -4.44 -19.11
C GLU A 194 -0.19 -4.56 -18.29
N MET A 195 -0.95 -3.47 -18.20
CA MET A 195 -2.22 -3.43 -17.45
C MET A 195 -3.23 -2.60 -18.25
N HIS A 196 -4.15 -3.26 -18.95
CA HIS A 196 -5.24 -2.59 -19.66
C HIS A 196 -6.47 -3.50 -19.72
N GLY A 197 -7.60 -3.00 -19.21
CA GLY A 197 -8.88 -3.70 -19.23
C GLY A 197 -9.46 -3.98 -17.85
N LEU A 198 -10.56 -4.72 -17.83
CA LEU A 198 -11.22 -5.19 -16.62
C LEU A 198 -10.79 -6.63 -16.33
N THR A 199 -10.36 -6.89 -15.09
CA THR A 199 -9.81 -8.18 -14.64
C THR A 199 -10.55 -8.68 -13.42
N HIS A 200 -10.53 -10.00 -13.21
CA HIS A 200 -10.77 -10.55 -11.87
C HIS A 200 -9.50 -10.34 -11.06
N CYS A 201 -9.61 -9.74 -9.87
CA CYS A 201 -8.42 -9.39 -9.12
C CYS A 201 -7.90 -10.56 -8.26
N VAL A 202 -6.58 -10.67 -8.15
CA VAL A 202 -5.91 -11.52 -7.15
C VAL A 202 -5.82 -10.78 -5.83
N ASP A 203 -5.97 -11.51 -4.73
CA ASP A 203 -5.99 -10.99 -3.38
C ASP A 203 -5.01 -11.73 -2.47
N SER A 204 -4.54 -11.03 -1.43
CA SER A 204 -3.92 -11.62 -0.24
C SER A 204 -4.99 -12.22 0.70
N ILE A 205 -5.87 -13.04 0.12
CA ILE A 205 -6.90 -13.84 0.80
C ILE A 205 -6.75 -15.27 0.29
N TYR A 206 -6.82 -16.24 1.19
CA TYR A 206 -6.95 -17.64 0.82
C TYR A 206 -7.74 -18.40 1.89
N LYS A 207 -8.70 -19.20 1.46
CA LYS A 207 -9.66 -19.94 2.30
C LYS A 207 -10.33 -19.03 3.32
N GLY A 208 -10.85 -17.90 2.83
CA GLY A 208 -11.54 -16.90 3.62
C GLY A 208 -10.72 -16.22 4.70
N GLN A 209 -9.39 -16.25 4.61
CA GLN A 209 -8.52 -15.64 5.61
C GLN A 209 -7.51 -14.69 4.98
N ARG A 210 -7.32 -13.55 5.63
CA ARG A 210 -6.29 -12.56 5.30
C ARG A 210 -4.89 -13.19 5.37
N GLN A 211 -4.06 -12.83 4.40
CA GLN A 211 -2.66 -13.22 4.31
C GLN A 211 -1.78 -11.99 4.59
N GLY A 212 -1.53 -11.71 5.87
CA GLY A 212 -0.69 -10.60 6.32
C GLY A 212 0.78 -11.01 6.45
N SER A 213 1.70 -10.03 6.48
CA SER A 213 3.15 -10.32 6.49
C SER A 213 3.63 -11.05 7.75
N PHE A 214 2.81 -11.13 8.80
CA PHE A 214 3.07 -11.95 9.99
C PHE A 214 3.33 -13.42 9.66
N VAL A 215 2.85 -13.93 8.51
CA VAL A 215 3.10 -15.32 8.07
C VAL A 215 4.59 -15.64 7.91
N TYR A 216 5.44 -14.64 7.63
CA TYR A 216 6.88 -14.82 7.53
C TYR A 216 7.54 -15.24 8.85
N LEU A 217 6.93 -14.89 9.98
CA LEU A 217 7.49 -15.09 11.31
C LEU A 217 6.89 -16.30 12.03
N LEU A 218 5.85 -16.92 11.46
CA LEU A 218 5.27 -18.14 12.00
C LEU A 218 6.33 -19.25 12.03
N ASN A 219 6.44 -19.94 13.18
CA ASN A 219 7.39 -21.03 13.39
C ASN A 219 8.87 -20.65 13.19
N ARG A 220 9.26 -19.41 13.50
CA ARG A 220 10.65 -18.92 13.46
C ARG A 220 11.23 -18.71 14.87
N PRO A 221 11.78 -19.76 15.54
CA PRO A 221 12.24 -19.66 16.94
C PRO A 221 13.45 -18.75 17.14
N ASN A 222 14.20 -18.44 16.07
CA ASN A 222 15.34 -17.52 16.07
C ASN A 222 14.95 -16.05 15.80
N VAL A 223 13.65 -15.76 15.63
CA VAL A 223 13.12 -14.39 15.61
C VAL A 223 12.52 -14.06 16.97
N THR A 224 13.06 -13.03 17.62
CA THR A 224 12.48 -12.44 18.82
C THR A 224 11.57 -11.28 18.44
N ILE A 225 10.32 -11.30 18.89
CA ILE A 225 9.35 -10.22 18.65
C ILE A 225 9.17 -9.42 19.95
N LEU A 226 9.50 -8.13 19.89
CA LEU A 226 9.25 -7.16 20.95
C LEU A 226 8.09 -6.26 20.52
N SER A 227 6.87 -6.68 20.86
CA SER A 227 5.63 -5.94 20.60
C SER A 227 5.30 -4.93 21.69
N GLY A 228 4.43 -3.96 21.40
CA GLY A 228 4.07 -2.89 22.33
C GLY A 228 5.22 -1.91 22.61
N ALA A 229 6.25 -1.89 21.75
CA ALA A 229 7.44 -1.06 21.91
C ALA A 229 7.47 0.03 20.83
N HIS A 230 7.49 1.30 21.25
CA HIS A 230 7.64 2.43 20.34
C HIS A 230 9.11 2.77 20.17
N SER A 231 9.58 2.91 18.93
CA SER A 231 10.94 3.38 18.67
C SER A 231 11.09 4.82 19.14
N LYS A 232 12.25 5.15 19.71
CA LYS A 232 12.57 6.49 20.19
C LYS A 232 13.61 7.18 19.32
N ARG A 233 14.72 6.48 19.06
CA ARG A 233 15.79 6.91 18.15
C ARG A 233 16.69 5.73 17.80
N LEU A 234 17.44 5.88 16.71
CA LEU A 234 18.54 5.00 16.35
C LEU A 234 19.78 5.36 17.18
N LEU A 235 20.58 4.36 17.52
CA LEU A 235 21.85 4.54 18.19
C LEU A 235 22.92 4.77 17.13
N ILE A 236 23.17 6.03 16.77
CA ILE A 236 24.16 6.41 15.75
C ILE A 236 25.30 7.17 16.42
N ASP A 237 26.53 6.69 16.22
CA ASP A 237 27.72 7.41 16.66
C ASP A 237 28.02 8.56 15.69
N PRO A 238 28.04 9.83 16.15
CA PRO A 238 28.17 11.00 15.27
C PRO A 238 29.55 11.10 14.60
N SER A 239 30.58 10.50 15.19
CA SER A 239 31.96 10.57 14.69
C SER A 239 32.25 9.52 13.61
N THR A 240 31.75 8.30 13.82
CA THR A 240 32.01 7.14 12.95
C THR A 240 30.88 6.88 11.96
N ARG A 241 29.72 7.52 12.17
CA ARG A 241 28.47 7.34 11.41
C ARG A 241 28.05 5.88 11.30
N VAL A 242 28.18 5.14 12.40
CA VAL A 242 27.74 3.74 12.51
C VAL A 242 26.45 3.69 13.32
N CYS A 243 25.43 3.05 12.78
CA CYS A 243 24.26 2.65 13.55
C CYS A 243 24.55 1.32 14.27
N SER A 244 24.47 1.31 15.60
CA SER A 244 24.71 0.13 16.44
C SER A 244 23.45 -0.51 16.99
N GLY A 245 22.28 0.11 16.80
CA GLY A 245 21.05 -0.36 17.41
C GLY A 245 19.91 0.66 17.44
N VAL A 246 18.94 0.39 18.31
CA VAL A 246 17.75 1.22 18.49
C VAL A 246 17.43 1.39 19.98
N GLU A 247 16.99 2.58 20.34
CA GLU A 247 16.38 2.88 21.63
C GLU A 247 14.85 2.82 21.47
N VAL A 248 14.17 2.10 22.38
CA VAL A 248 12.71 1.93 22.36
C VAL A 248 12.11 2.26 23.71
N VAL A 249 10.88 2.75 23.71
CA VAL A 249 10.07 2.98 24.91
C VAL A 249 8.96 1.94 24.96
N LEU A 250 8.77 1.33 26.12
CA LEU A 250 7.63 0.47 26.45
C LEU A 250 6.57 1.34 27.16
N PRO A 251 5.50 1.79 26.49
CA PRO A 251 4.54 2.71 27.10
C PRO A 251 3.83 2.11 28.33
N SER A 252 3.65 0.79 28.37
CA SER A 252 2.99 0.09 29.48
C SER A 252 3.77 0.18 30.80
N THR A 253 5.09 0.32 30.75
CA THR A 253 5.97 0.40 31.94
C THR A 253 6.76 1.70 32.00
N ASN A 254 6.59 2.59 31.02
CA ASN A 254 7.40 3.78 30.80
C ASN A 254 8.92 3.49 30.86
N THR A 255 9.33 2.30 30.40
CA THR A 255 10.73 1.85 30.45
C THR A 255 11.38 2.04 29.10
N THR A 256 12.63 2.49 29.10
CA THR A 256 13.44 2.60 27.88
C THR A 256 14.44 1.46 27.78
N LEU A 257 14.56 0.85 26.61
CA LEU A 257 15.53 -0.20 26.31
C LEU A 257 16.44 0.22 25.15
N CYS A 258 17.73 -0.03 25.29
CA CYS A 258 18.72 0.04 24.22
C CYS A 258 18.98 -1.37 23.71
N LEU A 259 18.78 -1.60 22.42
CA LEU A 259 18.91 -2.90 21.77
C LEU A 259 19.94 -2.79 20.65
N HIS A 260 20.89 -3.72 20.59
CA HIS A 260 22.07 -3.59 19.72
C HIS A 260 22.10 -4.64 18.61
N ALA A 261 22.50 -4.21 17.41
CA ALA A 261 22.73 -5.07 16.26
C ALA A 261 24.24 -5.33 16.10
N THR A 262 24.65 -6.59 15.93
CA THR A 262 26.05 -6.94 15.64
C THR A 262 26.37 -6.83 14.15
N ARG A 263 25.36 -6.84 13.28
CA ARG A 263 25.48 -6.62 11.83
C ARG A 263 24.79 -5.32 11.42
N GLU A 264 23.47 -5.33 11.25
CA GLU A 264 22.73 -4.19 10.68
C GLU A 264 21.40 -3.92 11.39
N VAL A 265 20.99 -2.65 11.38
CA VAL A 265 19.64 -2.21 11.69
C VAL A 265 18.88 -1.96 10.38
N ILE A 266 17.66 -2.48 10.28
CA ILE A 266 16.78 -2.32 9.13
C ILE A 266 15.54 -1.55 9.59
N LEU A 267 15.33 -0.39 9.00
CA LEU A 267 14.18 0.46 9.27
C LEU A 267 13.03 0.08 8.31
N SER A 268 11.90 -0.32 8.89
CA SER A 268 10.72 -0.82 8.17
C SER A 268 9.42 -0.31 8.82
N GLN A 269 9.42 0.93 9.30
CA GLN A 269 8.27 1.54 9.99
C GLN A 269 7.23 2.13 9.04
N GLY A 270 7.47 2.04 7.73
CA GLY A 270 6.59 2.56 6.71
C GLY A 270 6.78 4.06 6.47
N VAL A 271 6.12 4.54 5.43
CA VAL A 271 6.31 5.87 4.83
C VAL A 271 6.23 7.06 5.78
N PHE A 272 5.47 6.99 6.89
CA PHE A 272 5.36 8.11 7.82
C PHE A 272 6.36 8.04 8.98
N GLU A 273 6.55 6.86 9.58
CA GLU A 273 7.37 6.72 10.80
C GLU A 273 8.84 6.47 10.49
N THR A 274 9.18 5.92 9.32
CA THR A 274 10.57 5.79 8.85
C THR A 274 11.28 7.13 8.75
N PRO A 275 10.80 8.13 7.98
CA PRO A 275 11.45 9.44 7.92
C PRO A 275 11.44 10.16 9.28
N LYS A 276 10.37 10.01 10.07
CA LYS A 276 10.32 10.56 11.44
C LYS A 276 11.45 10.00 12.30
N LEU A 277 11.65 8.69 12.36
CA LEU A 277 12.70 8.10 13.19
C LEU A 277 14.10 8.49 12.69
N LEU A 278 14.31 8.56 11.38
CA LEU A 278 15.57 9.11 10.83
C LEU A 278 15.82 10.53 11.34
N MET A 279 14.82 11.42 11.24
CA MET A 279 14.92 12.79 11.72
C MET A 279 15.18 12.85 13.22
N LEU A 280 14.43 12.12 14.05
CA LEU A 280 14.64 12.03 15.50
C LEU A 280 16.02 11.47 15.89
N SER A 281 16.69 10.80 14.95
CA SER A 281 18.03 10.23 15.10
C SER A 281 19.12 11.13 14.52
N GLY A 282 18.80 12.37 14.16
CA GLY A 282 19.76 13.35 13.62
C GLY A 282 20.10 13.16 12.14
N VAL A 283 19.30 12.40 11.39
CA VAL A 283 19.47 12.19 9.95
C VAL A 283 18.26 12.76 9.21
N GLY A 284 18.41 13.92 8.59
CA GLY A 284 17.32 14.59 7.87
C GLY A 284 17.68 16.01 7.47
N PRO A 285 16.73 16.82 6.96
CA PRO A 285 17.01 18.18 6.54
C PRO A 285 17.47 19.01 7.73
N GLN A 286 18.67 19.59 7.66
CA GLN A 286 19.25 20.39 8.75
C GLN A 286 18.30 21.48 9.27
N SER A 287 17.58 22.14 8.35
CA SER A 287 16.62 23.19 8.69
C SER A 287 15.40 22.67 9.47
N GLU A 288 14.97 21.43 9.23
CA GLU A 288 13.88 20.79 9.95
C GLU A 288 14.34 20.32 11.34
N LEU A 289 15.50 19.67 11.43
CA LEU A 289 16.06 19.21 12.70
C LEU A 289 16.29 20.37 13.68
N ALA A 290 16.78 21.50 13.19
CA ALA A 290 17.02 22.70 13.99
C ALA A 290 15.73 23.25 14.64
N LYS A 291 14.56 23.14 13.99
CA LYS A 291 13.27 23.62 14.55
C LYS A 291 12.88 22.86 15.82
N HIS A 292 13.33 21.62 15.96
CA HIS A 292 12.96 20.71 17.06
C HIS A 292 14.13 20.44 18.01
N ASN A 293 15.23 21.20 17.90
CA ASN A 293 16.45 21.03 18.69
C ASN A 293 17.03 19.60 18.62
N VAL A 294 16.97 18.98 17.44
CA VAL A 294 17.61 17.69 17.19
C VAL A 294 19.01 17.93 16.62
N ASP A 295 20.03 17.33 17.24
CA ASP A 295 21.41 17.43 16.76
C ASP A 295 21.55 16.80 15.37
N VAL A 296 22.24 17.51 14.48
CA VAL A 296 22.45 17.05 13.10
C VAL A 296 23.67 16.13 13.05
N ILE A 297 23.44 14.84 12.83
CA ILE A 297 24.50 13.87 12.54
C ILE A 297 24.81 13.89 11.03
N LEU A 298 23.76 13.96 10.21
CA LEU A 298 23.88 14.02 8.76
C LEU A 298 22.74 14.86 8.17
N ASP A 299 23.09 15.91 7.44
CA ASP A 299 22.14 16.64 6.61
C ASP A 299 21.74 15.77 5.41
N SER A 300 20.48 15.33 5.41
CA SER A 300 19.89 14.49 4.38
C SER A 300 18.58 15.13 3.93
N PRO A 301 18.61 16.03 2.93
CA PRO A 301 17.51 16.94 2.62
C PRO A 301 16.27 16.23 2.05
N HIS A 302 16.38 14.96 1.65
CA HIS A 302 15.28 14.19 1.08
C HIS A 302 14.48 13.40 2.13
N VAL A 303 14.95 13.31 3.38
CA VAL A 303 14.21 12.57 4.43
C VAL A 303 12.89 13.28 4.72
N GLY A 304 11.78 12.55 4.57
CA GLY A 304 10.42 13.06 4.74
C GLY A 304 9.85 13.76 3.50
N GLN A 305 10.66 14.04 2.49
CA GLN A 305 10.23 14.74 1.27
C GLN A 305 9.77 13.73 0.21
N HIS A 306 9.18 14.20 -0.90
CA HIS A 306 8.73 13.34 -2.01
C HIS A 306 7.66 12.33 -1.56
N LEU A 307 6.77 12.73 -0.64
CA LEU A 307 5.64 11.89 -0.24
C LEU A 307 4.65 11.80 -1.41
N LEU A 308 4.60 10.64 -2.04
CA LEU A 308 3.66 10.31 -3.10
C LEU A 308 2.52 9.49 -2.50
N ASP A 309 1.33 9.61 -3.05
CA ASP A 309 0.17 8.75 -2.79
C ASP A 309 -0.81 8.93 -3.95
N HIS A 310 -1.76 8.02 -4.11
CA HIS A 310 -2.80 8.19 -5.10
C HIS A 310 -3.98 8.98 -4.53
N PRO A 311 -4.43 10.06 -5.18
CA PRO A 311 -5.70 10.65 -4.86
C PRO A 311 -6.82 9.81 -5.48
N ILE A 312 -7.86 9.54 -4.69
CA ILE A 312 -9.04 8.81 -5.17
C ILE A 312 -10.29 9.65 -4.97
N VAL A 313 -11.28 9.55 -5.88
CA VAL A 313 -12.62 10.12 -5.70
C VAL A 313 -13.65 8.98 -5.74
N PRO A 314 -14.04 8.45 -4.57
CA PRO A 314 -15.05 7.41 -4.51
C PRO A 314 -16.46 8.00 -4.65
N PHE A 315 -17.35 7.24 -5.28
CA PHE A 315 -18.78 7.55 -5.35
C PHE A 315 -19.63 6.30 -5.17
N VAL A 316 -20.91 6.48 -4.86
CA VAL A 316 -21.84 5.38 -4.56
C VAL A 316 -23.05 5.45 -5.48
N LEU A 317 -23.38 4.31 -6.08
CA LEU A 317 -24.64 4.13 -6.82
C LEU A 317 -25.56 3.21 -6.03
N LYS A 318 -26.85 3.56 -6.00
CA LYS A 318 -27.91 2.67 -5.53
C LYS A 318 -28.28 1.73 -6.67
N LEU A 319 -28.28 0.43 -6.42
CA LEU A 319 -28.65 -0.61 -7.37
C LEU A 319 -30.03 -1.20 -7.04
N LYS A 320 -30.60 -1.96 -7.97
CA LYS A 320 -31.74 -2.83 -7.70
C LYS A 320 -31.41 -3.80 -6.56
N ASP A 321 -32.43 -4.15 -5.78
CA ASP A 321 -32.26 -5.00 -4.60
C ASP A 321 -31.73 -6.40 -4.95
N GLY A 322 -30.90 -6.96 -4.07
CA GLY A 322 -30.41 -8.34 -4.18
C GLY A 322 -29.16 -8.51 -5.07
N LEU A 323 -28.54 -7.42 -5.51
CA LEU A 323 -27.35 -7.45 -6.38
C LEU A 323 -26.02 -7.19 -5.64
N THR A 324 -26.07 -7.07 -4.31
CA THR A 324 -24.96 -6.56 -3.49
C THR A 324 -24.92 -7.27 -2.14
N LEU A 325 -23.85 -7.07 -1.38
CA LEU A 325 -23.62 -7.71 -0.09
C LEU A 325 -24.07 -6.86 1.12
N ASP A 326 -24.75 -5.73 0.91
CA ASP A 326 -25.17 -4.86 2.01
C ASP A 326 -26.03 -5.58 3.07
N ASP A 327 -27.00 -6.41 2.66
CA ASP A 327 -27.85 -7.20 3.59
C ASP A 327 -27.14 -8.42 4.19
N HIS A 328 -26.01 -8.83 3.61
CA HIS A 328 -25.20 -9.94 4.10
C HIS A 328 -24.19 -9.48 5.15
N LEU A 329 -23.69 -8.25 5.05
CA LEU A 329 -22.52 -7.81 5.82
C LEU A 329 -22.74 -6.55 6.66
N LEU A 330 -23.56 -5.60 6.21
CA LEU A 330 -23.77 -4.34 6.93
C LEU A 330 -24.97 -4.38 7.87
N ARG A 331 -26.01 -5.13 7.50
CA ARG A 331 -27.31 -5.07 8.16
C ARG A 331 -27.67 -6.38 8.83
N PRO A 332 -28.16 -6.36 10.08
CA PRO A 332 -28.62 -7.56 10.75
C PRO A 332 -29.88 -8.12 10.06
N GLY A 333 -29.96 -9.44 9.95
CA GLY A 333 -31.09 -10.13 9.34
C GLY A 333 -30.73 -11.56 8.94
N PRO A 334 -31.68 -12.31 8.36
CA PRO A 334 -31.47 -13.71 8.01
C PRO A 334 -30.30 -13.96 7.05
N ALA A 335 -30.09 -13.07 6.07
CA ALA A 335 -28.97 -13.16 5.13
C ALA A 335 -27.61 -12.99 5.84
N HIS A 336 -27.51 -12.01 6.75
CA HIS A 336 -26.35 -11.81 7.60
C HIS A 336 -26.07 -13.00 8.52
N ASP A 337 -27.09 -13.51 9.20
CA ASP A 337 -26.95 -14.67 10.10
C ASP A 337 -26.49 -15.92 9.34
N ALA A 338 -26.99 -16.12 8.11
CA ALA A 338 -26.56 -17.20 7.23
C ALA A 338 -25.09 -17.03 6.79
N ALA A 339 -24.68 -15.82 6.41
CA ALA A 339 -23.30 -15.52 6.01
C ALA A 339 -22.31 -15.74 7.18
N VAL A 340 -22.66 -15.28 8.39
CA VAL A 340 -21.86 -15.51 9.61
C VAL A 340 -21.82 -17.00 9.96
N SER A 341 -22.92 -17.72 9.82
CA SER A 341 -23.01 -19.16 10.10
C SER A 341 -22.14 -19.98 9.14
N ALA A 342 -22.17 -19.67 7.84
CA ALA A 342 -21.30 -20.30 6.83
C ALA A 342 -19.82 -20.07 7.19
N TYR A 343 -19.42 -18.82 7.44
CA TYR A 343 -18.04 -18.50 7.79
C TYR A 343 -17.57 -19.18 9.08
N ARG A 344 -18.42 -19.30 10.09
CA ARG A 344 -18.08 -20.04 11.33
C ARG A 344 -17.89 -21.53 11.10
N ARG A 345 -18.63 -22.13 10.16
CA ARG A 345 -18.59 -23.57 9.89
C ARG A 345 -17.33 -23.96 9.11
N ASP A 346 -17.03 -23.26 8.03
CA ASP A 346 -16.03 -23.68 7.05
C ASP A 346 -15.27 -22.52 6.39
N ARG A 347 -15.42 -21.29 6.91
CA ARG A 347 -14.78 -20.07 6.39
C ARG A 347 -15.19 -19.69 4.95
N THR A 348 -16.40 -20.08 4.55
CA THR A 348 -16.97 -19.73 3.23
C THR A 348 -18.06 -18.65 3.32
N GLY A 349 -18.54 -18.19 2.16
CA GLY A 349 -19.66 -17.25 2.03
C GLY A 349 -19.25 -15.78 2.16
N PRO A 350 -20.19 -14.82 2.10
CA PRO A 350 -19.89 -13.39 1.98
C PRO A 350 -18.90 -12.82 3.02
N VAL A 351 -18.86 -13.38 4.24
CA VAL A 351 -17.94 -12.92 5.30
C VAL A 351 -16.46 -13.23 4.98
N SER A 352 -16.20 -14.24 4.14
CA SER A 352 -14.87 -14.63 3.67
C SER A 352 -14.31 -13.69 2.58
N SER A 353 -15.16 -12.86 1.99
CA SER A 353 -14.81 -12.01 0.83
C SER A 353 -14.13 -10.70 1.22
N GLY A 354 -13.20 -10.25 0.37
CA GLY A 354 -12.63 -8.90 0.40
C GLY A 354 -13.52 -7.83 -0.22
N LEU A 355 -14.68 -8.21 -0.80
CA LEU A 355 -15.72 -7.37 -1.41
C LEU A 355 -15.37 -6.71 -2.75
N LEU A 356 -14.14 -6.88 -3.21
CA LEU A 356 -13.67 -6.45 -4.51
C LEU A 356 -13.30 -7.70 -5.30
N GLU A 357 -13.99 -7.92 -6.43
CA GLU A 357 -13.75 -9.08 -7.31
C GLU A 357 -13.30 -8.65 -8.71
N MET A 358 -13.65 -7.43 -9.13
CA MET A 358 -13.40 -6.89 -10.46
C MET A 358 -12.69 -5.54 -10.36
N VAL A 359 -11.60 -5.36 -11.09
CA VAL A 359 -10.81 -4.10 -11.11
C VAL A 359 -10.51 -3.70 -12.55
N GLY A 360 -10.73 -2.42 -12.87
CA GLY A 360 -10.53 -1.86 -14.21
C GLY A 360 -9.30 -0.97 -14.31
N PHE A 361 -8.53 -1.11 -15.39
CA PHE A 361 -7.34 -0.31 -15.69
C PHE A 361 -7.49 0.43 -17.03
N PRO A 362 -8.30 1.49 -17.12
CA PRO A 362 -8.53 2.19 -18.37
C PRO A 362 -7.52 3.31 -18.61
N ARG A 363 -7.42 3.68 -19.89
CA ARG A 363 -6.95 4.99 -20.31
C ARG A 363 -8.12 5.80 -20.83
N ILE A 364 -8.07 7.12 -20.64
CA ILE A 364 -9.14 8.05 -21.07
C ILE A 364 -8.64 9.12 -22.03
N ASP A 365 -7.64 8.79 -22.85
CA ASP A 365 -6.97 9.70 -23.78
C ASP A 365 -7.95 10.54 -24.60
N ALA A 366 -8.97 9.92 -25.18
CA ALA A 366 -9.94 10.60 -26.05
C ALA A 366 -10.70 11.73 -25.32
N ARG A 367 -10.93 11.60 -24.00
CA ARG A 367 -11.54 12.65 -23.18
C ARG A 367 -10.54 13.76 -22.87
N LEU A 368 -9.36 13.39 -22.37
CA LEU A 368 -8.34 14.35 -21.97
C LEU A 368 -7.90 15.22 -23.14
N ASN A 369 -7.78 14.65 -24.34
CA ASN A 369 -7.43 15.39 -25.56
C ASN A 369 -8.45 16.47 -25.98
N GLN A 370 -9.66 16.50 -25.40
CA GLN A 370 -10.63 17.57 -25.67
C GLN A 370 -10.24 18.89 -24.96
N TYR A 371 -9.44 18.82 -23.91
CA TYR A 371 -9.07 19.97 -23.09
C TYR A 371 -7.75 20.60 -23.54
N SER A 372 -7.75 21.92 -23.71
CA SER A 372 -6.56 22.67 -24.11
C SER A 372 -5.42 22.57 -23.11
N ALA A 373 -5.72 22.56 -21.80
CA ALA A 373 -4.74 22.41 -20.73
C ALA A 373 -3.96 21.09 -20.85
N TYR A 374 -4.66 19.97 -21.04
CA TYR A 374 -4.03 18.67 -21.26
C TYR A 374 -3.21 18.63 -22.54
N ARG A 375 -3.74 19.14 -23.67
CA ARG A 375 -2.97 19.19 -24.93
C ARG A 375 -1.70 20.03 -24.79
N ALA A 376 -1.76 21.13 -24.05
CA ALA A 376 -0.60 21.97 -23.76
C ALA A 376 0.42 21.25 -22.87
N ALA A 377 -0.02 20.59 -21.80
CA ALA A 377 0.85 19.79 -20.93
C ALA A 377 1.52 18.64 -21.70
N LYS A 378 0.76 17.91 -22.51
CA LYS A 378 1.28 16.86 -23.40
C LYS A 378 2.32 17.41 -24.38
N ALA A 379 2.06 18.56 -25.01
CA ALA A 379 3.03 19.20 -25.90
C ALA A 379 4.30 19.65 -25.17
N ALA A 380 4.16 20.20 -23.95
CA ALA A 380 5.29 20.59 -23.09
C ALA A 380 6.13 19.36 -22.66
N ASN A 381 5.48 18.22 -22.49
CA ASN A 381 6.11 16.93 -22.21
C ASN A 381 6.59 16.19 -23.47
N GLY A 382 6.99 16.92 -24.52
CA GLY A 382 7.55 16.33 -25.74
C GLY A 382 6.56 15.49 -26.57
N GLY A 383 5.26 15.67 -26.38
CA GLY A 383 4.21 14.89 -27.01
C GLY A 383 3.81 13.63 -26.23
N CYS A 384 4.49 13.33 -25.12
CA CYS A 384 4.17 12.21 -24.25
C CYS A 384 3.01 12.56 -23.29
N ASP A 385 2.11 11.61 -23.09
CA ASP A 385 1.03 11.74 -22.10
C ASP A 385 1.61 11.98 -20.69
N PRO A 386 1.18 13.03 -19.96
CA PRO A 386 1.67 13.32 -18.62
C PRO A 386 1.35 12.23 -17.58
N PHE A 387 0.26 11.49 -17.76
CA PHE A 387 -0.20 10.49 -16.78
C PHE A 387 0.44 9.13 -17.04
N GLY A 388 0.32 8.58 -18.25
CA GLY A 388 0.93 7.31 -18.64
C GLY A 388 1.77 7.44 -19.92
N PRO A 389 2.99 7.99 -19.85
CA PRO A 389 3.81 8.32 -21.03
C PRO A 389 4.20 7.11 -21.89
N ALA A 390 4.18 5.90 -21.33
CA ALA A 390 4.51 4.65 -22.00
C ALA A 390 3.30 3.72 -22.14
N GLY A 391 2.08 4.25 -22.04
CA GLY A 391 0.84 3.47 -22.18
C GLY A 391 0.31 2.88 -20.88
N GLN A 392 0.85 3.27 -19.73
CA GLN A 392 0.31 2.90 -18.41
C GLN A 392 -1.17 3.32 -18.27
N PRO A 393 -1.97 2.62 -17.46
CA PRO A 393 -3.34 3.05 -17.17
C PRO A 393 -3.36 4.42 -16.49
N HIS A 394 -4.43 5.18 -16.75
CA HIS A 394 -4.65 6.44 -16.03
C HIS A 394 -5.30 6.19 -14.67
N PHE A 395 -6.16 5.17 -14.59
CA PHE A 395 -6.95 4.87 -13.41
C PHE A 395 -6.86 3.40 -13.01
N GLU A 396 -7.01 3.16 -11.71
CA GLU A 396 -7.50 1.91 -11.16
C GLU A 396 -8.94 2.15 -10.72
N LEU A 397 -9.86 1.29 -11.17
CA LEU A 397 -11.28 1.39 -10.89
C LEU A 397 -11.73 0.17 -10.10
N ASP A 398 -12.04 0.38 -8.82
CA ASP A 398 -12.52 -0.70 -7.96
C ASP A 398 -14.04 -0.68 -7.90
N PHE A 399 -14.66 -1.83 -8.17
CA PHE A 399 -16.11 -1.99 -8.15
C PHE A 399 -16.53 -2.83 -6.95
N VAL A 400 -16.68 -2.19 -5.79
CA VAL A 400 -17.09 -2.85 -4.55
C VAL A 400 -18.61 -3.06 -4.55
N GLY A 401 -19.05 -4.31 -4.52
CA GLY A 401 -20.46 -4.72 -4.50
C GLY A 401 -21.18 -4.49 -3.17
N MET A 402 -20.91 -3.37 -2.50
CA MET A 402 -21.48 -2.96 -1.20
C MET A 402 -21.24 -1.45 -0.95
N PHE A 403 -22.03 -0.80 -0.09
CA PHE A 403 -21.61 0.47 0.52
C PHE A 403 -20.33 0.30 1.37
N SER A 404 -19.30 1.10 1.15
CA SER A 404 -18.05 1.03 1.91
C SER A 404 -17.76 2.33 2.69
N SER A 405 -17.84 2.24 4.02
CA SER A 405 -17.53 3.36 4.92
C SER A 405 -16.05 3.77 4.92
N ALA A 406 -15.16 2.88 4.48
CA ALA A 406 -13.74 3.20 4.28
C ALA A 406 -13.52 4.19 3.13
N PHE A 407 -14.49 4.33 2.23
CA PHE A 407 -14.43 5.18 1.05
C PHE A 407 -15.53 6.25 1.03
N GLN A 408 -16.22 6.49 2.15
CA GLN A 408 -17.28 7.51 2.26
C GLN A 408 -17.16 8.25 3.61
N TRP A 409 -16.04 8.95 3.81
CA TRP A 409 -15.60 9.42 5.14
C TRP A 409 -16.56 10.36 5.86
N HIS A 410 -17.37 11.12 5.11
CA HIS A 410 -18.28 12.11 5.68
C HIS A 410 -19.76 11.77 5.46
N TYR A 411 -20.06 10.60 4.90
CA TYR A 411 -21.44 10.21 4.60
C TYR A 411 -21.84 8.99 5.44
N PRO A 412 -23.06 8.99 6.00
CA PRO A 412 -23.51 7.89 6.84
C PRO A 412 -23.76 6.64 6.00
N VAL A 413 -23.70 5.47 6.65
CA VAL A 413 -24.15 4.22 6.02
C VAL A 413 -25.64 4.33 5.70
N PRO A 414 -26.08 4.07 4.45
CA PRO A 414 -27.49 4.02 4.11
C PRO A 414 -28.22 2.95 4.93
N LYS A 415 -29.42 3.28 5.42
CA LYS A 415 -30.19 2.39 6.30
C LYS A 415 -30.80 1.17 5.58
N GLU A 416 -31.02 1.30 4.27
CA GLU A 416 -31.69 0.30 3.43
C GLU A 416 -31.22 0.41 1.98
N GLY A 417 -31.41 -0.66 1.21
CA GLY A 417 -31.11 -0.73 -0.22
C GLY A 417 -29.77 -1.37 -0.56
N SER A 418 -29.61 -1.79 -1.81
CA SER A 418 -28.37 -2.34 -2.36
C SER A 418 -27.49 -1.23 -2.95
N TYR A 419 -26.20 -1.20 -2.63
CA TYR A 419 -25.28 -0.16 -3.11
C TYR A 419 -23.99 -0.76 -3.66
N MET A 420 -23.41 -0.07 -4.63
CA MET A 420 -22.02 -0.28 -5.01
C MET A 420 -21.20 0.96 -4.64
N THR A 421 -19.96 0.73 -4.21
CA THR A 421 -18.97 1.80 -4.04
C THR A 421 -17.94 1.67 -5.13
N VAL A 422 -17.75 2.75 -5.88
CA VAL A 422 -16.78 2.81 -6.97
C VAL A 422 -15.63 3.70 -6.54
N ILE A 423 -14.42 3.18 -6.58
CA ILE A 423 -13.21 3.96 -6.29
C ILE A 423 -12.59 4.34 -7.62
N VAL A 424 -12.49 5.64 -7.90
CA VAL A 424 -11.76 6.17 -9.04
C VAL A 424 -10.39 6.62 -8.54
N ASP A 425 -9.37 5.80 -8.75
CA ASP A 425 -8.00 6.02 -8.28
C ASP A 425 -7.13 6.54 -9.42
N LEU A 426 -6.58 7.76 -9.28
CA LEU A 426 -5.66 8.34 -10.26
C LEU A 426 -4.24 7.86 -9.96
N LEU A 427 -3.71 7.03 -10.86
CA LEU A 427 -2.51 6.22 -10.62
C LEU A 427 -1.19 6.96 -10.80
N ARG A 428 -1.16 7.99 -11.64
CA ARG A 428 0.07 8.73 -11.96
C ARG A 428 -0.17 10.24 -11.93
N PRO A 429 -0.57 10.81 -10.78
CA PRO A 429 -0.78 12.24 -10.65
C PRO A 429 0.49 13.02 -10.99
N VAL A 430 0.33 14.22 -11.56
CA VAL A 430 1.44 15.11 -11.90
C VAL A 430 1.73 16.16 -10.81
N SER A 431 0.87 16.27 -9.79
CA SER A 431 1.13 17.09 -8.61
C SER A 431 2.47 16.74 -7.97
N GLU A 432 3.20 17.77 -7.54
CA GLU A 432 4.42 17.56 -6.75
C GLU A 432 4.10 16.78 -5.46
N GLY A 433 4.96 15.81 -5.14
CA GLY A 433 4.84 15.03 -3.91
C GLY A 433 4.85 15.93 -2.67
N GLY A 434 4.06 15.56 -1.67
CA GLY A 434 4.00 16.26 -0.40
C GLY A 434 5.18 15.93 0.52
N GLU A 435 4.96 16.04 1.83
CA GLU A 435 6.00 15.86 2.83
C GLU A 435 5.51 15.30 4.18
N VAL A 436 6.47 14.73 4.90
CA VAL A 436 6.39 14.31 6.30
C VAL A 436 7.43 15.11 7.08
N THR A 437 6.98 15.93 8.02
CA THR A 437 7.83 16.77 8.87
C THR A 437 7.65 16.44 10.34
N LEU A 438 8.60 16.83 11.18
CA LEU A 438 8.46 16.62 12.61
C LEU A 438 7.41 17.60 13.15
N ASN A 439 6.55 17.09 14.02
CA ASN A 439 5.69 17.94 14.84
C ASN A 439 6.32 18.24 16.21
N SER A 440 7.19 17.35 16.69
CA SER A 440 7.89 17.43 17.96
C SER A 440 9.09 16.47 17.94
N ALA A 441 10.04 16.65 18.85
CA ALA A 441 11.09 15.68 19.16
C ALA A 441 10.60 14.50 20.03
N ASP A 442 9.36 14.54 20.52
CA ASP A 442 8.74 13.42 21.25
C ASP A 442 8.41 12.26 20.29
N PRO A 443 9.00 11.06 20.48
CA PRO A 443 8.77 9.93 19.60
C PRO A 443 7.32 9.41 19.59
N LEU A 444 6.53 9.72 20.61
CA LEU A 444 5.12 9.29 20.71
C LEU A 444 4.15 10.23 19.99
N VAL A 445 4.63 11.40 19.55
CA VAL A 445 3.83 12.35 18.77
C VAL A 445 3.92 11.96 17.29
N GLN A 446 2.77 11.92 16.59
CA GLN A 446 2.76 11.68 15.15
C GLN A 446 3.54 12.76 14.39
N PRO A 447 4.14 12.44 13.23
CA PRO A 447 4.66 13.48 12.36
C PRO A 447 3.52 14.33 11.78
N ASN A 448 3.87 15.52 11.28
CA ASN A 448 2.99 16.26 10.37
C ASN A 448 3.06 15.60 9.00
N ILE A 449 1.90 15.37 8.37
CA ILE A 449 1.79 14.67 7.09
C ILE A 449 0.95 15.54 6.15
N ASN A 450 1.51 15.87 5.00
CA ASN A 450 0.80 16.56 3.92
C ASN A 450 0.95 15.76 2.63
N LEU A 451 -0.16 15.22 2.10
CA LEU A 451 -0.17 14.46 0.85
C LEU A 451 -0.11 15.36 -0.39
N ASN A 452 -0.46 16.65 -0.24
CA ASN A 452 -0.40 17.64 -1.31
C ASN A 452 -1.20 17.26 -2.57
N PHE A 453 -2.33 16.58 -2.40
CA PHE A 453 -3.14 16.17 -3.55
C PHE A 453 -3.65 17.37 -4.34
N PHE A 454 -3.70 17.19 -5.66
CA PHE A 454 -4.24 18.16 -6.61
C PHE A 454 -3.54 19.52 -6.55
N ALA A 455 -2.26 19.56 -6.20
CA ALA A 455 -1.46 20.79 -6.31
C ALA A 455 -1.42 21.30 -7.77
N ASP A 456 -1.45 20.39 -8.75
CA ASP A 456 -1.62 20.72 -10.17
C ASP A 456 -3.09 20.53 -10.62
N ASP A 457 -3.64 21.52 -11.33
CA ASP A 457 -5.01 21.50 -11.84
C ASP A 457 -5.26 20.41 -12.89
N LEU A 458 -4.21 19.90 -13.53
CA LEU A 458 -4.31 18.81 -14.49
C LEU A 458 -4.77 17.52 -13.81
N ASP A 459 -4.40 17.28 -12.54
CA ASP A 459 -4.89 16.14 -11.76
C ASP A 459 -6.39 16.27 -11.45
N VAL A 460 -6.87 17.49 -11.16
CA VAL A 460 -8.29 17.75 -10.94
C VAL A 460 -9.09 17.45 -12.21
N LEU A 461 -8.57 17.92 -13.36
CA LEU A 461 -9.15 17.66 -14.67
C LEU A 461 -9.19 16.16 -14.95
N ALA A 462 -8.08 15.45 -14.77
CA ALA A 462 -8.03 14.01 -15.02
C ALA A 462 -8.99 13.26 -14.13
N MET A 463 -8.97 13.51 -12.82
CA MET A 463 -9.87 12.86 -11.86
C MET A 463 -11.35 13.10 -12.21
N ARG A 464 -11.72 14.33 -12.55
CA ARG A 464 -13.09 14.65 -13.01
C ARG A 464 -13.47 13.82 -14.25
N GLU A 465 -12.61 13.77 -15.26
CA GLU A 465 -12.89 13.00 -16.47
C GLU A 465 -12.89 11.50 -16.23
N GLY A 466 -12.09 11.01 -15.29
CA GLY A 466 -12.12 9.63 -14.79
C GLY A 466 -13.48 9.30 -14.20
N VAL A 467 -13.98 10.13 -13.27
CA VAL A 467 -15.33 9.99 -12.69
C VAL A 467 -16.39 9.98 -13.80
N ARG A 468 -16.37 10.93 -14.73
CA ARG A 468 -17.33 10.97 -15.86
C ARG A 468 -17.27 9.72 -16.73
N TRP A 469 -16.07 9.24 -17.04
CA TRP A 469 -15.87 8.03 -17.83
C TRP A 469 -16.47 6.81 -17.13
N THR A 470 -16.22 6.66 -15.82
CA THR A 470 -16.77 5.55 -15.02
C THR A 470 -18.29 5.62 -14.90
N TYR A 471 -18.85 6.83 -14.78
CA TYR A 471 -20.30 7.05 -14.85
C TYR A 471 -20.88 6.63 -16.20
N ASP A 472 -20.20 6.91 -17.30
CA ASP A 472 -20.65 6.48 -18.62
C ASP A 472 -20.62 4.95 -18.76
N VAL A 473 -19.60 4.27 -18.23
CA VAL A 473 -19.58 2.79 -18.16
C VAL A 473 -20.81 2.28 -17.41
N LEU A 474 -21.05 2.77 -16.20
CA LEU A 474 -22.08 2.18 -15.32
C LEU A 474 -23.52 2.60 -15.67
N LYS A 475 -23.75 3.84 -16.10
CA LYS A 475 -25.11 4.37 -16.38
C LYS A 475 -25.53 4.27 -17.85
N GLN A 476 -24.60 3.98 -18.76
CA GLN A 476 -24.92 3.86 -20.20
C GLN A 476 -24.43 2.55 -20.82
N GLY A 477 -23.50 1.82 -20.17
CA GLY A 477 -23.05 0.52 -20.64
C GLY A 477 -24.16 -0.52 -20.62
N GLU A 478 -24.14 -1.42 -21.59
CA GLU A 478 -25.13 -2.50 -21.70
C GLU A 478 -25.09 -3.41 -20.47
N GLY A 479 -26.26 -3.93 -20.07
CA GLY A 479 -26.38 -4.70 -18.83
C GLY A 479 -26.44 -3.83 -17.59
N PHE A 480 -25.35 -3.14 -17.24
CA PHE A 480 -25.25 -2.42 -15.96
C PHE A 480 -26.16 -1.19 -15.86
N LYS A 481 -26.42 -0.48 -16.96
CA LYS A 481 -27.32 0.70 -16.97
C LYS A 481 -28.70 0.40 -16.39
N ASP A 482 -29.18 -0.83 -16.56
CA ASP A 482 -30.50 -1.25 -16.12
C ASP A 482 -30.53 -1.63 -14.63
N LEU A 483 -29.37 -1.71 -13.97
CA LEU A 483 -29.24 -2.03 -12.54
C LEU A 483 -29.20 -0.78 -11.65
N VAL A 484 -28.74 0.36 -12.18
CA VAL A 484 -28.61 1.61 -11.43
C VAL A 484 -29.98 2.26 -11.25
N VAL A 485 -30.37 2.51 -10.00
CA VAL A 485 -31.66 3.15 -9.65
C VAL A 485 -31.50 4.51 -8.96
N GLY A 486 -30.28 4.91 -8.61
CA GLY A 486 -30.01 6.22 -8.02
C GLY A 486 -28.54 6.43 -7.65
N GLU A 487 -28.25 7.60 -7.11
CA GLU A 487 -26.92 8.00 -6.64
C GLU A 487 -26.98 8.33 -5.15
N TYR A 488 -25.88 8.09 -4.43
CA TYR A 488 -25.76 8.39 -3.02
C TYR A 488 -24.52 9.27 -2.73
N PRO A 489 -24.63 10.29 -1.86
CA PRO A 489 -25.84 10.73 -1.13
C PRO A 489 -26.70 11.72 -1.94
N TRP A 490 -26.20 12.17 -3.09
CA TRP A 490 -26.87 13.01 -4.07
C TRP A 490 -26.20 12.82 -5.44
N GLU A 491 -26.83 13.33 -6.49
CA GLU A 491 -26.31 13.25 -7.86
C GLU A 491 -24.96 13.96 -8.00
N MET A 492 -24.00 13.28 -8.62
CA MET A 492 -22.72 13.90 -8.98
C MET A 492 -22.96 14.98 -10.04
N PRO A 493 -22.37 16.19 -9.92
CA PRO A 493 -22.68 17.31 -10.81
C PRO A 493 -21.94 17.21 -12.17
N LEU A 494 -22.08 16.07 -12.86
CA LEU A 494 -21.30 15.69 -14.05
C LEU A 494 -21.37 16.70 -15.19
N HIS A 495 -22.43 17.50 -15.27
CA HIS A 495 -22.66 18.46 -16.34
C HIS A 495 -22.05 19.86 -16.09
N SER A 496 -21.35 20.05 -14.97
CA SER A 496 -20.65 21.31 -14.66
C SER A 496 -19.20 21.05 -14.25
N ASP A 497 -18.25 21.54 -15.05
CA ASP A 497 -16.82 21.44 -14.75
C ASP A 497 -16.47 22.10 -13.42
N GLU A 498 -17.02 23.28 -13.15
CA GLU A 498 -16.79 24.03 -11.91
C GLU A 498 -17.27 23.24 -10.68
N ALA A 499 -18.49 22.70 -10.74
CA ALA A 499 -19.05 21.92 -9.64
C ALA A 499 -18.31 20.58 -9.47
N MET A 500 -17.85 19.97 -10.56
CA MET A 500 -17.03 18.76 -10.49
C MET A 500 -15.66 19.02 -9.88
N ASN A 501 -14.99 20.11 -10.24
CA ASN A 501 -13.69 20.46 -9.66
C ASN A 501 -13.81 20.60 -8.14
N LYS A 502 -14.87 21.28 -7.67
CA LYS A 502 -15.19 21.36 -6.25
C LYS A 502 -15.46 19.97 -5.63
N ALA A 503 -16.25 19.13 -6.29
CA ALA A 503 -16.55 17.79 -5.82
C ALA A 503 -15.29 16.91 -5.70
N VAL A 504 -14.34 17.02 -6.64
CA VAL A 504 -13.04 16.32 -6.59
C VAL A 504 -12.26 16.73 -5.34
N LEU A 505 -12.14 18.03 -5.06
CA LEU A 505 -11.41 18.52 -3.88
C LEU A 505 -12.11 18.15 -2.56
N GLU A 506 -13.44 18.24 -2.50
CA GLU A 506 -14.21 17.97 -1.29
C GLU A 506 -14.34 16.47 -0.96
N ARG A 507 -14.44 15.61 -1.97
CA ARG A 507 -14.72 14.17 -1.77
C ARG A 507 -13.49 13.28 -1.86
N SER A 508 -12.38 13.79 -2.34
CA SER A 508 -11.19 12.97 -2.51
C SER A 508 -10.63 12.44 -1.19
N GLN A 509 -9.92 11.33 -1.26
CA GLN A 509 -9.21 10.76 -0.14
C GLN A 509 -7.92 10.09 -0.61
N THR A 510 -7.13 9.58 0.33
CA THR A 510 -5.99 8.71 0.05
C THR A 510 -6.47 7.40 -0.59
N GLY A 511 -5.73 6.93 -1.61
CA GLY A 511 -5.80 5.56 -2.12
C GLY A 511 -5.18 4.55 -1.18
N PHE A 512 -4.62 5.00 -0.05
CA PHE A 512 -3.92 4.20 0.95
C PHE A 512 -2.56 3.67 0.47
N HIS A 513 -1.97 4.34 -0.52
CA HIS A 513 -0.72 3.99 -1.19
C HIS A 513 0.46 4.96 -0.92
N PRO A 514 0.60 5.59 0.27
CA PRO A 514 1.67 6.55 0.48
C PRO A 514 3.07 5.91 0.40
N CYS A 515 4.00 6.56 -0.30
CA CYS A 515 5.36 6.09 -0.53
C CYS A 515 6.38 7.24 -0.72
N GLY A 516 7.68 6.93 -0.86
CA GLY A 516 8.71 7.88 -1.35
C GLY A 516 9.50 8.73 -0.35
N THR A 517 9.10 8.76 0.92
CA THR A 517 9.70 9.64 1.95
C THR A 517 11.16 9.35 2.35
N ALA A 518 11.71 8.23 1.89
CA ALA A 518 13.12 7.87 2.04
C ALA A 518 13.63 7.21 0.74
N ARG A 519 13.24 7.78 -0.41
CA ARG A 519 13.40 7.12 -1.71
C ARG A 519 14.83 6.66 -2.04
N LEU A 520 14.87 5.56 -2.77
CA LEU A 520 16.01 5.04 -3.51
C LEU A 520 16.66 6.13 -4.39
N SER A 521 17.98 6.11 -4.48
CA SER A 521 18.74 7.12 -5.20
C SER A 521 20.20 6.75 -5.44
N LYS A 522 20.84 7.40 -6.42
CA LYS A 522 22.26 7.26 -6.72
C LYS A 522 23.16 8.02 -5.76
N SER A 523 22.62 9.03 -5.07
CA SER A 523 23.35 9.83 -4.08
C SER A 523 22.39 10.54 -3.11
N ILE A 524 22.95 11.06 -2.01
CA ILE A 524 22.25 11.85 -1.01
C ILE A 524 21.59 13.12 -1.56
N HIS A 525 22.01 13.61 -2.74
CA HIS A 525 21.42 14.77 -3.41
C HIS A 525 20.19 14.44 -4.28
N GLN A 526 19.84 13.15 -4.38
CA GLN A 526 18.68 12.69 -5.14
C GLN A 526 17.66 12.00 -4.23
N GLY A 527 18.10 11.34 -3.15
CA GLY A 527 17.24 10.62 -2.21
C GLY A 527 17.99 10.22 -0.93
N VAL A 528 17.45 9.23 -0.21
CA VAL A 528 17.90 8.90 1.16
C VAL A 528 18.71 7.60 1.21
N VAL A 529 18.37 6.62 0.35
CA VAL A 529 19.07 5.33 0.32
C VAL A 529 19.73 5.05 -1.03
N ASP A 530 20.81 4.27 -1.01
CA ASP A 530 21.50 3.78 -2.21
C ASP A 530 20.78 2.59 -2.87
N SER A 531 21.31 2.10 -4.01
CA SER A 531 20.74 0.95 -4.74
C SER A 531 20.70 -0.36 -3.94
N ARG A 532 21.41 -0.42 -2.81
CA ARG A 532 21.39 -1.53 -1.86
C ARG A 532 20.50 -1.24 -0.65
N LEU A 533 19.69 -0.19 -0.70
CA LEU A 533 18.82 0.27 0.38
C LEU A 533 19.55 0.78 1.64
N ARG A 534 20.86 1.08 1.54
CA ARG A 534 21.65 1.63 2.66
C ARG A 534 21.43 3.12 2.76
N VAL A 535 21.24 3.62 3.98
CA VAL A 535 21.12 5.07 4.22
C VAL A 535 22.42 5.76 3.83
N HIS A 536 22.35 6.73 2.92
CA HIS A 536 23.54 7.46 2.47
C HIS A 536 24.29 8.03 3.67
N GLY A 537 25.61 7.80 3.72
CA GLY A 537 26.47 8.34 4.77
C GLY A 537 26.36 7.67 6.15
N ILE A 538 25.47 6.69 6.36
CA ILE A 538 25.33 5.95 7.63
C ILE A 538 25.61 4.47 7.39
N ARG A 539 26.59 3.91 8.10
CA ARG A 539 26.93 2.48 8.04
C ARG A 539 25.99 1.66 8.92
N ASN A 540 25.77 0.40 8.52
CA ASN A 540 24.95 -0.59 9.21
C ASN A 540 23.47 -0.19 9.40
N LEU A 541 22.97 0.67 8.51
CA LEU A 541 21.57 1.10 8.50
C LEU A 541 20.98 0.99 7.10
N ARG A 542 19.85 0.30 6.99
CA ARG A 542 19.03 0.24 5.77
C ARG A 542 17.62 0.72 6.03
N VAL A 543 16.94 1.10 4.95
CA VAL A 543 15.49 1.32 4.94
C VAL A 543 14.86 0.33 3.96
N ALA A 544 13.81 -0.36 4.39
CA ALA A 544 13.07 -1.26 3.53
C ALA A 544 11.60 -1.26 3.90
N ASP A 545 10.85 -0.37 3.26
CA ASP A 545 9.40 -0.26 3.28
C ASP A 545 8.96 0.67 2.13
N ALA A 546 7.67 1.04 2.06
CA ALA A 546 7.14 1.90 1.00
C ALA A 546 7.87 3.26 0.85
N SER A 547 8.55 3.76 1.88
CA SER A 547 9.32 5.01 1.80
C SER A 547 10.43 4.99 0.73
N VAL A 548 10.93 3.80 0.33
CA VAL A 548 12.04 3.72 -0.63
C VAL A 548 11.60 3.84 -2.08
N ILE A 549 10.29 3.75 -2.36
CA ILE A 549 9.72 3.79 -3.71
C ILE A 549 9.97 5.17 -4.35
N PRO A 550 10.77 5.29 -5.43
CA PRO A 550 11.07 6.57 -6.05
C PRO A 550 9.97 7.07 -7.01
N VAL A 551 9.24 6.16 -7.63
CA VAL A 551 8.09 6.41 -8.51
C VAL A 551 7.00 5.44 -8.09
N ILE A 552 5.82 5.96 -7.75
CA ILE A 552 4.72 5.14 -7.25
C ILE A 552 4.25 4.16 -8.36
N PRO A 553 4.05 2.87 -8.04
CA PRO A 553 3.44 1.93 -8.97
C PRO A 553 2.07 2.41 -9.43
N ASP A 554 1.74 2.13 -10.68
CA ASP A 554 0.45 2.43 -11.32
C ASP A 554 -0.63 1.42 -10.92
N CYS A 555 -0.69 1.10 -9.64
CA CYS A 555 -1.73 0.32 -8.98
C CYS A 555 -1.55 0.45 -7.46
N ARG A 556 -2.43 -0.19 -6.70
CA ARG A 556 -2.16 -0.48 -5.28
C ARG A 556 -0.80 -1.13 -5.02
N ILE A 557 -0.13 -0.72 -3.95
CA ILE A 557 1.32 -0.90 -3.84
C ILE A 557 1.79 -2.08 -2.98
N GLN A 558 0.90 -2.91 -2.41
CA GLN A 558 1.37 -3.91 -1.43
C GLN A 558 2.34 -4.94 -2.03
N ASN A 559 2.15 -5.32 -3.29
CA ASN A 559 3.02 -6.28 -3.98
C ASN A 559 4.44 -5.72 -4.13
N SER A 560 4.59 -4.45 -4.55
CA SER A 560 5.89 -3.79 -4.66
C SER A 560 6.58 -3.61 -3.29
N VAL A 561 5.81 -3.40 -2.21
CA VAL A 561 6.35 -3.34 -0.84
C VAL A 561 6.91 -4.71 -0.40
N TYR A 562 6.24 -5.82 -0.74
CA TYR A 562 6.81 -7.16 -0.51
C TYR A 562 8.04 -7.43 -1.39
N MET A 563 8.03 -6.98 -2.66
CA MET A 563 9.21 -7.04 -3.53
C MET A 563 10.43 -6.34 -2.91
N ILE A 564 10.23 -5.15 -2.33
CA ILE A 564 11.28 -4.41 -1.60
C ILE A 564 11.78 -5.23 -0.41
N GLY A 565 10.88 -5.87 0.35
CA GLY A 565 11.25 -6.76 1.45
C GLY A 565 12.09 -7.96 0.99
N GLU A 566 11.65 -8.63 -0.07
CA GLU A 566 12.32 -9.81 -0.64
C GLU A 566 13.71 -9.47 -1.21
N LYS A 567 13.79 -8.39 -2.00
CA LYS A 567 15.05 -7.92 -2.59
C LYS A 567 15.99 -7.36 -1.52
N GLY A 568 15.44 -6.64 -0.54
CA GLY A 568 16.20 -6.14 0.61
C GLY A 568 16.83 -7.26 1.43
N ALA A 569 16.10 -8.36 1.66
CA ALA A 569 16.64 -9.54 2.33
C ALA A 569 17.81 -10.16 1.56
N ASP A 570 17.68 -10.35 0.24
CA ASP A 570 18.75 -10.94 -0.58
C ASP A 570 19.98 -10.02 -0.65
N LEU A 571 19.78 -8.69 -0.74
CA LEU A 571 20.87 -7.70 -0.66
C LEU A 571 21.64 -7.79 0.67
N ILE A 572 20.94 -7.94 1.79
CA ILE A 572 21.57 -8.14 3.11
C ILE A 572 22.33 -9.47 3.13
N LYS A 573 21.70 -10.57 2.73
CA LYS A 573 22.37 -11.88 2.75
C LYS A 573 23.63 -11.89 1.89
N ALA A 574 23.61 -11.23 0.73
CA ALA A 574 24.76 -11.09 -0.16
C ALA A 574 25.92 -10.28 0.46
N ASP A 575 25.64 -9.36 1.38
CA ASP A 575 26.65 -8.58 2.11
C ASP A 575 27.22 -9.32 3.33
N HIS A 576 26.51 -10.34 3.86
CA HIS A 576 26.90 -11.14 5.03
C HIS A 576 27.14 -12.61 4.67
N ARG A 577 28.06 -12.84 3.72
CA ARG A 577 28.39 -14.18 3.18
C ARG A 577 28.85 -15.16 4.26
N ASP A 578 29.50 -14.68 5.32
CA ASP A 578 29.89 -15.48 6.49
C ASP A 578 28.70 -16.17 7.15
N LEU A 579 27.52 -15.55 7.12
CA LEU A 579 26.30 -16.09 7.67
C LEU A 579 25.55 -16.98 6.66
N TYR A 580 25.57 -16.67 5.36
CA TYR A 580 24.67 -17.31 4.40
C TYR A 580 25.35 -18.26 3.40
N GLU A 581 26.53 -17.94 2.86
CA GLU A 581 27.26 -18.83 1.94
C GLU A 581 27.77 -20.09 2.66
N ALA A 582 28.35 -19.91 3.86
CA ALA A 582 28.90 -21.01 4.65
C ALA A 582 27.86 -22.06 5.11
N LYS A 583 26.56 -21.76 4.93
CA LYS A 583 25.44 -22.58 5.39
C LYS A 583 24.58 -23.13 4.26
N GLY A 584 24.92 -22.87 2.99
CA GLY A 584 24.13 -23.33 1.84
C GLY A 584 22.70 -22.78 1.84
N VAL A 585 22.46 -21.64 2.50
CA VAL A 585 21.15 -21.00 2.52
C VAL A 585 21.00 -20.21 1.23
N PRO A 586 19.92 -20.39 0.45
CA PRO A 586 19.68 -19.56 -0.73
C PRO A 586 19.67 -18.08 -0.36
N TYR A 587 20.58 -17.32 -0.96
CA TYR A 587 20.76 -15.89 -0.67
C TYR A 587 20.53 -14.97 -1.88
N LEU A 588 20.22 -15.54 -3.04
CA LEU A 588 19.86 -14.82 -4.26
C LEU A 588 18.75 -15.56 -4.98
N VAL A 589 17.88 -14.82 -5.68
CA VAL A 589 17.03 -15.42 -6.71
C VAL A 589 17.94 -15.96 -7.82
N PRO A 590 17.76 -17.22 -8.29
CA PRO A 590 18.69 -17.85 -9.23
C PRO A 590 18.86 -17.15 -10.58
N SER A 591 17.96 -16.21 -10.94
CA SER A 591 18.17 -15.43 -12.15
C SER A 591 19.25 -14.37 -11.93
N ARG A 592 20.41 -14.65 -12.52
CA ARG A 592 21.49 -13.73 -12.87
C ARG A 592 22.46 -13.38 -11.73
N LEU A 593 23.42 -14.28 -11.53
CA LEU A 593 24.84 -13.90 -11.48
C LEU A 593 25.35 -13.55 -12.88
#